data_AF-A0A540LGW7-F1
#
_entry.id   AF-A0A540LGW7-F1
#
_cell.length_a   1.000
_cell.length_b   1.000
_cell.length_c   1.000
_cell.angle_alpha   90.00
_cell.angle_beta   90.00
_cell.angle_gamma   90.00
#
_symmetry.space_group_name_H-M   'P 1'
#
loop_
_entity.id
_entity.type
_entity.pdbx_description
1 polymer ?
#
loop_
_entity_poly.entity_id
_entity_poly.type
_entity_poly.pdbx_seq_one_letter_code
_entity_poly.pdbx_strand_id
1 'polypeptide(L)'
;MFCQVTSSEGKLVVMGGWDPSNYQPIRDVFVYEFTTQRWTRGKDMPETRSFFAACELNGRIYIAGGHDENKNAMKSAMVYDVRENEWGELTEMSQGRDECEGFISGSEFWVVSGYATDMQGRFVGSAEVYETGSGRWRLEEDVWRAGQCPRSCVGVGKDGKFFSWGDCDPRVRAGPCALGLGKWSFLAGSAFQGASQEAFLVEGQNGKLMKMETPEEFSGFVQSGCCVEI
;
A
#
# COMPACT_ATOMS: atom_id res chain seq x y z
N MET A 1 -6.53 2.36 12.85
CA MET A 1 -7.21 2.60 11.54
C MET A 1 -6.17 3.06 10.53
N PHE A 2 -6.39 2.89 9.23
CA PHE A 2 -5.43 3.36 8.19
C PHE A 2 -3.98 2.90 8.39
N CYS A 3 -3.78 1.76 9.05
CA CYS A 3 -2.48 1.12 9.14
C CYS A 3 -2.11 0.53 7.78
N GLN A 4 -0.81 0.37 7.56
CA GLN A 4 -0.33 -0.44 6.46
C GLN A 4 -0.24 -1.89 6.91
N VAL A 5 -0.57 -2.80 5.99
CA VAL A 5 -0.42 -4.22 6.17
C VAL A 5 0.42 -4.78 5.03
N THR A 6 1.44 -5.55 5.38
CA THR A 6 2.32 -6.21 4.43
C THR A 6 2.69 -7.58 4.96
N SER A 7 3.35 -8.38 4.15
CA SER A 7 3.77 -9.72 4.49
C SER A 7 5.25 -9.89 4.19
N SER A 8 5.95 -10.62 5.04
CA SER A 8 7.34 -10.99 4.80
C SER A 8 7.63 -12.32 5.47
N GLU A 9 8.12 -13.28 4.68
CA GLU A 9 8.66 -14.56 5.18
C GLU A 9 7.73 -15.29 6.18
N GLY A 10 6.50 -15.56 5.76
CA GLY A 10 5.49 -16.25 6.60
C GLY A 10 4.93 -15.40 7.75
N LYS A 11 5.18 -14.08 7.75
CA LYS A 11 4.69 -13.15 8.77
C LYS A 11 3.79 -12.10 8.14
N LEU A 12 2.78 -11.68 8.89
CA LEU A 12 2.00 -10.48 8.65
C LEU A 12 2.62 -9.34 9.47
N VAL A 13 2.83 -8.19 8.85
CA VAL A 13 3.33 -7.00 9.53
C VAL A 13 2.31 -5.88 9.39
N VAL A 14 1.87 -5.33 10.52
CA VAL A 14 0.92 -4.22 10.60
C VAL A 14 1.63 -3.04 11.24
N MET A 15 1.57 -1.87 10.60
CA MET A 15 2.35 -0.71 11.03
C MET A 15 1.63 0.62 10.84
N GLY A 16 1.81 1.51 11.81
CA GLY A 16 1.35 2.89 11.77
C GLY A 16 -0.18 3.05 11.68
N GLY A 17 -0.61 4.11 11.01
CA GLY A 17 -2.01 4.51 10.95
C GLY A 17 -2.39 5.38 12.13
N TRP A 18 -3.68 5.36 12.49
CA TRP A 18 -4.24 6.14 13.59
C TRP A 18 -4.73 5.26 14.73
N ASP A 19 -4.53 5.75 15.96
CA ASP A 19 -5.17 5.22 17.15
C ASP A 19 -6.70 5.42 17.05
N PRO A 20 -7.53 4.37 17.15
CA PRO A 20 -8.97 4.47 17.01
C PRO A 20 -9.67 5.24 18.14
N SER A 21 -9.02 5.45 19.28
CA SER A 21 -9.58 6.14 20.45
C SER A 21 -9.44 7.66 20.38
N ASN A 22 -8.34 8.17 19.83
CA ASN A 22 -8.00 9.60 19.83
C ASN A 22 -7.68 10.16 18.43
N TYR A 23 -7.69 9.30 17.40
CA TYR A 23 -7.46 9.65 15.99
C TYR A 23 -6.08 10.28 15.71
N GLN A 24 -5.09 10.04 16.57
CA GLN A 24 -3.71 10.49 16.36
C GLN A 24 -2.91 9.47 15.57
N PRO A 25 -2.00 9.91 14.68
CA PRO A 25 -1.01 9.04 14.05
C PRO A 25 -0.15 8.31 15.08
N ILE A 26 0.12 7.02 14.86
CA ILE A 26 0.91 6.17 15.76
C ILE A 26 2.16 5.59 15.07
N ARG A 27 3.06 5.06 15.90
CA ARG A 27 4.35 4.46 15.49
C ARG A 27 4.37 2.93 15.59
N ASP A 28 3.29 2.35 16.09
CA ASP A 28 3.26 0.94 16.49
C ASP A 28 3.52 0.01 15.30
N VAL A 29 4.24 -1.08 15.58
CA VAL A 29 4.47 -2.19 14.66
C VAL A 29 4.06 -3.48 15.36
N PHE A 30 3.23 -4.28 14.71
CA PHE A 30 2.80 -5.58 15.19
C PHE A 30 3.10 -6.64 14.12
N VAL A 31 3.67 -7.76 14.56
CA VAL A 31 4.03 -8.87 13.69
C VAL A 31 3.28 -10.11 14.13
N TYR A 32 2.52 -10.71 13.23
CA TYR A 32 1.92 -12.02 13.42
C TYR A 32 2.69 -13.07 12.64
N GLU A 33 3.19 -14.08 13.35
CA GLU A 33 3.87 -15.20 12.74
C GLU A 33 2.92 -16.40 12.66
N PHE A 34 2.65 -16.89 11.43
CA PHE A 34 1.67 -17.95 11.22
C PHE A 34 2.12 -19.31 11.75
N THR A 35 3.43 -19.58 11.74
CA THR A 35 4.00 -20.85 12.24
C THR A 35 3.84 -20.99 13.75
N THR A 36 3.97 -19.89 14.49
CA THR A 36 3.83 -19.87 15.95
C THR A 36 2.46 -19.39 16.42
N GLN A 37 1.65 -18.85 15.50
CA GLN A 37 0.31 -18.29 15.72
C GLN A 37 0.30 -17.19 16.79
N ARG A 38 1.34 -16.36 16.80
CA ARG A 38 1.53 -15.34 17.84
C ARG A 38 1.72 -13.97 17.25
N TRP A 39 1.07 -13.01 17.89
CA TRP A 39 1.38 -11.60 17.75
C TRP A 39 2.57 -11.23 18.63
N THR A 40 3.47 -10.42 18.09
CA THR A 40 4.57 -9.79 18.79
C THR A 40 4.58 -8.30 18.48
N ARG A 41 5.00 -7.49 19.45
CA ARG A 41 5.23 -6.05 19.21
C ARG A 41 6.64 -5.90 18.62
N GLY A 42 6.72 -5.34 17.42
CA GLY A 42 7.97 -4.97 16.79
C GLY A 42 8.52 -3.66 17.32
N LYS A 43 9.68 -3.25 16.80
CA LYS A 43 10.28 -1.96 17.09
C LYS A 43 9.42 -0.87 16.45
N ASP A 44 9.00 0.10 17.26
CA ASP A 44 8.19 1.22 16.78
C ASP A 44 8.92 1.98 15.66
N MET A 45 8.16 2.44 14.66
CA MET A 45 8.66 3.31 13.58
C MET A 45 9.41 4.51 14.16
N PRO A 46 10.43 5.10 13.50
CA PRO A 46 11.15 6.29 13.99
C PRO A 46 10.30 7.57 14.14
N GLU A 47 9.16 7.63 13.46
CA GLU A 47 8.24 8.77 13.43
C GLU A 47 6.81 8.30 13.18
N THR A 48 5.81 9.07 13.63
CA THR A 48 4.39 8.77 13.42
C THR A 48 4.03 8.92 11.95
N ARG A 49 3.21 8.01 11.41
CA ARG A 49 2.84 8.06 10.00
C ARG A 49 1.52 7.33 9.73
N SER A 50 0.71 7.89 8.83
CA SER A 50 -0.48 7.25 8.27
C SER A 50 -0.59 7.53 6.77
N PHE A 51 -1.37 6.72 6.04
CA PHE A 51 -1.59 6.87 4.59
C PHE A 51 -0.31 6.87 3.73
N PHE A 52 0.71 6.16 4.21
CA PHE A 52 2.01 6.04 3.57
C PHE A 52 2.08 4.85 2.63
N ALA A 53 2.97 4.92 1.65
CA ALA A 53 3.32 3.80 0.79
C ALA A 53 4.12 2.77 1.59
N ALA A 54 3.80 1.49 1.43
CA ALA A 54 4.53 0.38 2.04
C ALA A 54 4.62 -0.81 1.08
N CYS A 55 5.79 -1.43 0.96
CA CYS A 55 5.95 -2.68 0.22
C CYS A 55 7.13 -3.51 0.77
N GLU A 56 7.02 -4.83 0.63
CA GLU A 56 8.09 -5.75 1.00
C GLU A 56 9.00 -6.06 -0.21
N LEU A 57 10.29 -6.16 0.08
CA LEU A 57 11.29 -6.69 -0.83
C LEU A 57 12.41 -7.36 -0.03
N ASN A 58 12.55 -8.68 -0.19
CA ASN A 58 13.65 -9.49 0.34
C ASN A 58 13.82 -9.42 1.87
N GLY A 59 12.74 -9.63 2.63
CA GLY A 59 12.76 -9.62 4.09
C GLY A 59 12.69 -8.23 4.71
N ARG A 60 12.54 -7.20 3.88
CA ARG A 60 12.57 -5.79 4.28
C ARG A 60 11.34 -5.05 3.78
N ILE A 61 10.77 -4.23 4.65
CA ILE A 61 9.59 -3.43 4.32
C ILE A 61 10.04 -1.99 4.13
N TYR A 62 9.88 -1.49 2.91
CA TYR A 62 10.16 -0.10 2.54
C TYR A 62 8.91 0.73 2.74
N ILE A 63 9.05 1.89 3.38
CA ILE A 63 7.96 2.82 3.61
C ILE A 63 8.36 4.25 3.23
N ALA A 64 7.41 5.03 2.72
CA ALA A 64 7.62 6.44 2.35
C ALA A 64 6.28 7.20 2.26
N GLY A 65 6.33 8.53 2.34
CA GLY A 65 5.12 9.39 2.22
C GLY A 65 4.10 9.27 3.37
N GLY A 66 2.83 9.52 3.12
CA GLY A 66 1.84 9.73 4.18
C GLY A 66 2.02 11.06 4.89
N HIS A 67 1.47 11.16 6.11
CA HIS A 67 1.52 12.40 6.89
C HIS A 67 1.84 12.21 8.37
N ASP A 68 2.40 13.28 8.95
CA ASP A 68 2.74 13.42 10.36
C ASP A 68 1.54 13.81 11.25
N GLU A 69 1.76 14.02 12.54
CA GLU A 69 0.75 14.47 13.51
C GLU A 69 0.08 15.82 13.15
N ASN A 70 0.76 16.66 12.36
CA ASN A 70 0.27 17.95 11.90
C ASN A 70 -0.38 17.86 10.51
N LYS A 71 -0.55 16.65 9.97
CA LYS A 71 -1.10 16.36 8.63
C LYS A 71 -0.24 16.93 7.51
N ASN A 72 1.06 17.11 7.74
CA ASN A 72 1.99 17.50 6.69
C ASN A 72 2.39 16.27 5.88
N ALA A 73 2.33 16.37 4.56
CA ALA A 73 2.83 15.33 3.66
C ALA A 73 4.35 15.15 3.82
N MET A 74 4.79 13.91 4.02
CA MET A 74 6.17 13.58 4.39
C MET A 74 7.01 13.22 3.16
N LYS A 75 8.29 13.62 3.19
CA LYS A 75 9.32 13.23 2.20
C LYS A 75 10.17 12.06 2.66
N SER A 76 10.25 11.86 3.98
CA SER A 76 11.08 10.84 4.59
C SER A 76 10.64 9.44 4.18
N ALA A 77 11.61 8.54 4.13
CA ALA A 77 11.46 7.14 3.81
C ALA A 77 12.34 6.30 4.72
N MET A 78 11.87 5.10 5.04
CA MET A 78 12.54 4.18 5.96
C MET A 78 12.43 2.75 5.45
N VAL A 79 13.28 1.89 5.96
CA VAL A 79 13.22 0.45 5.73
C VAL A 79 13.21 -0.28 7.07
N TYR A 80 12.34 -1.25 7.20
CA TYR A 80 12.26 -2.13 8.37
C TYR A 80 12.78 -3.51 8.00
N ASP A 81 13.83 -3.96 8.69
CA ASP A 81 14.30 -5.33 8.59
C ASP A 81 13.48 -6.21 9.53
N VAL A 82 12.64 -7.08 8.96
CA VAL A 82 11.66 -7.88 9.71
C VAL A 82 12.36 -8.92 10.59
N ARG A 83 13.54 -9.40 10.16
CA ARG A 83 14.30 -10.41 10.91
C ARG A 83 15.03 -9.78 12.09
N GLU A 84 15.70 -8.67 11.83
CA GLU A 84 16.48 -7.98 12.85
C GLU A 84 15.62 -7.11 13.77
N ASN A 85 14.35 -6.87 13.43
CA ASN A 85 13.45 -5.99 14.17
C ASN A 85 14.04 -4.58 14.31
N GLU A 86 14.62 -4.09 13.21
CA GLU A 86 15.40 -2.86 13.18
C GLU A 86 15.00 -1.94 12.04
N TRP A 87 15.08 -0.63 12.29
CA TRP A 87 14.76 0.41 11.31
C TRP A 87 16.04 1.01 10.76
N GLY A 88 16.08 1.18 9.45
CA GLY A 88 17.07 1.98 8.73
C GLY A 88 16.42 3.21 8.10
N GLU A 89 17.13 4.33 8.13
CA GLU A 89 16.74 5.54 7.40
C GLU A 89 17.16 5.43 5.93
N LEU A 90 16.29 5.90 5.03
CA LEU A 90 16.60 6.05 3.61
C LEU A 90 16.77 7.53 3.29
N THR A 91 17.39 7.85 2.15
CA THR A 91 17.37 9.22 1.62
C THR A 91 15.93 9.69 1.44
N GLU A 92 15.69 10.99 1.51
CA GLU A 92 14.35 11.55 1.32
C GLU A 92 13.94 11.62 -0.16
N MET A 93 12.64 11.54 -0.40
CA MET A 93 12.04 11.90 -1.69
C MET A 93 12.20 13.40 -1.97
N SER A 94 12.10 13.81 -3.24
CA SER A 94 12.13 15.22 -3.62
C SER A 94 10.85 15.95 -3.19
N GLN A 95 9.71 15.25 -3.17
CA GLN A 95 8.38 15.77 -2.88
C GLN A 95 7.68 14.99 -1.77
N GLY A 96 6.92 15.69 -0.93
CA GLY A 96 6.10 15.05 0.10
C GLY A 96 4.82 14.50 -0.50
N ARG A 97 4.41 13.28 -0.10
CA ARG A 97 3.29 12.57 -0.72
C ARG A 97 2.37 11.94 0.32
N ASP A 98 1.26 12.58 0.66
CA ASP A 98 0.19 11.98 1.47
C ASP A 98 -0.78 11.15 0.61
N GLU A 99 -1.40 10.13 1.19
CA GLU A 99 -2.29 9.17 0.50
C GLU A 99 -1.69 8.54 -0.77
N CYS A 100 -0.40 8.22 -0.73
CA CYS A 100 0.32 7.53 -1.81
C CYS A 100 0.20 5.99 -1.68
N GLU A 101 0.55 5.29 -2.77
CA GLU A 101 0.56 3.83 -2.82
C GLU A 101 1.98 3.31 -3.07
N GLY A 102 2.36 2.23 -2.38
CA GLY A 102 3.64 1.57 -2.57
C GLY A 102 3.56 0.47 -3.63
N PHE A 103 4.61 0.34 -4.45
CA PHE A 103 4.73 -0.77 -5.40
C PHE A 103 6.19 -1.19 -5.54
N ILE A 104 6.46 -2.49 -5.67
CA ILE A 104 7.80 -3.01 -5.95
C ILE A 104 7.85 -3.56 -7.36
N SER A 105 8.80 -3.06 -8.15
CA SER A 105 9.12 -3.56 -9.48
C SER A 105 10.60 -3.93 -9.55
N GLY A 106 10.92 -5.22 -9.53
CA GLY A 106 12.30 -5.67 -9.44
C GLY A 106 12.98 -5.18 -8.16
N SER A 107 14.02 -4.36 -8.29
CA SER A 107 14.76 -3.75 -7.17
C SER A 107 14.38 -2.30 -6.88
N GLU A 108 13.23 -1.86 -7.40
CA GLU A 108 12.75 -0.48 -7.28
C GLU A 108 11.50 -0.40 -6.42
N PHE A 109 11.51 0.53 -5.46
CA PHE A 109 10.35 0.89 -4.66
C PHE A 109 9.72 2.17 -5.20
N TRP A 110 8.50 2.03 -5.72
CA TRP A 110 7.70 3.09 -6.32
C TRP A 110 6.70 3.63 -5.30
N VAL A 111 6.69 4.95 -5.15
CA VAL A 111 5.73 5.72 -4.34
C VAL A 111 4.84 6.48 -5.30
N VAL A 112 3.70 5.87 -5.64
CA VAL A 112 2.82 6.32 -6.72
C VAL A 112 1.85 7.37 -6.21
N SER A 113 1.81 8.51 -6.93
CA SER A 113 0.84 9.59 -6.71
C SER A 113 0.87 10.11 -5.25
N GLY A 114 -0.28 10.43 -4.68
CA GLY A 114 -0.42 11.22 -3.46
C GLY A 114 -0.47 12.72 -3.73
N TYR A 115 -0.41 13.53 -2.67
CA TYR A 115 -0.41 14.98 -2.78
C TYR A 115 0.48 15.64 -1.71
N ALA A 116 0.93 16.86 -1.98
CA ALA A 116 1.64 17.69 -1.02
C ALA A 116 0.67 18.37 -0.03
N THR A 117 1.19 18.86 1.11
CA THR A 117 0.41 19.47 2.19
C THR A 117 -0.53 20.59 1.71
N ASP A 118 -0.04 21.47 0.84
CA ASP A 118 -0.75 22.62 0.30
C ASP A 118 -1.73 22.27 -0.83
N MET A 119 -1.79 20.99 -1.21
CA MET A 119 -2.52 20.46 -2.37
C MET A 119 -3.44 19.30 -1.96
N GLN A 120 -3.94 19.31 -0.73
CA GLN A 120 -4.76 18.22 -0.18
C GLN A 120 -5.88 17.76 -1.13
N GLY A 121 -5.94 16.44 -1.38
CA GLY A 121 -6.89 15.81 -2.30
C GLY A 121 -6.58 15.99 -3.79
N ARG A 122 -5.56 16.78 -4.16
CA ARG A 122 -5.14 16.98 -5.56
C ARG A 122 -4.03 15.98 -5.92
N PHE A 123 -4.43 14.73 -6.10
CA PHE A 123 -3.53 13.63 -6.46
C PHE A 123 -2.70 13.94 -7.72
N VAL A 124 -1.38 13.80 -7.64
CA VAL A 124 -0.47 14.07 -8.76
C VAL A 124 -0.29 12.84 -9.66
N GLY A 125 0.10 13.07 -10.92
CA GLY A 125 0.34 11.98 -11.87
C GLY A 125 1.73 11.36 -11.78
N SER A 126 2.63 11.89 -10.96
CA SER A 126 4.01 11.41 -10.84
C SER A 126 4.18 10.34 -9.76
N ALA A 127 5.30 9.64 -9.80
CA ALA A 127 5.77 8.74 -8.74
C ALA A 127 7.23 9.07 -8.36
N GLU A 128 7.60 8.82 -7.11
CA GLU A 128 9.00 8.80 -6.68
C GLU A 128 9.49 7.36 -6.68
N VAL A 129 10.66 7.11 -7.26
CA VAL A 129 11.21 5.76 -7.42
C VAL A 129 12.55 5.64 -6.72
N TYR A 130 12.62 4.77 -5.73
CA TYR A 130 13.83 4.45 -4.99
C TYR A 130 14.52 3.23 -5.58
N GLU A 131 15.75 3.42 -6.06
CA GLU A 131 16.61 2.33 -6.50
C GLU A 131 17.37 1.76 -5.29
N THR A 132 17.01 0.56 -4.84
CA THR A 132 17.54 -0.03 -3.60
C THR A 132 19.04 -0.32 -3.63
N GLY A 133 19.63 -0.51 -4.82
CA GLY A 133 21.06 -0.75 -4.99
C GLY A 133 21.92 0.50 -4.84
N SER A 134 21.45 1.66 -5.34
CA SER A 134 22.20 2.92 -5.29
C SER A 134 21.77 3.82 -4.13
N GLY A 135 20.59 3.56 -3.56
CA GLY A 135 19.98 4.37 -2.53
C GLY A 135 19.53 5.74 -3.03
N ARG A 136 19.18 5.86 -4.31
CA ARG A 136 18.79 7.13 -4.93
C ARG A 136 17.33 7.15 -5.32
N TRP A 137 16.73 8.33 -5.19
CA TRP A 137 15.41 8.64 -5.70
C TRP A 137 15.48 9.27 -7.08
N ARG A 138 14.45 9.02 -7.89
CA ARG A 138 14.13 9.78 -9.09
C ARG A 138 12.63 10.02 -9.19
N LEU A 139 12.26 11.17 -9.75
CA LEU A 139 10.88 11.51 -10.05
C LEU A 139 10.53 10.99 -11.45
N GLU A 140 9.47 10.19 -11.54
CA GLU A 140 8.89 9.73 -12.81
C GLU A 140 7.55 10.43 -13.01
N GLU A 141 7.42 11.14 -14.13
CA GLU A 141 6.20 11.85 -14.52
C GLU A 141 5.26 10.93 -15.31
N ASP A 142 3.98 11.33 -15.42
CA ASP A 142 2.97 10.63 -16.25
C ASP A 142 2.79 9.13 -15.93
N VAL A 143 3.00 8.76 -14.66
CA VAL A 143 2.84 7.39 -14.14
C VAL A 143 1.38 7.07 -13.81
N TRP A 144 0.65 8.05 -13.28
CA TRP A 144 -0.70 7.91 -12.75
C TRP A 144 -1.64 9.00 -13.28
N ARG A 145 -2.95 8.74 -13.24
CA ARG A 145 -3.94 9.75 -13.63
C ARG A 145 -4.08 10.81 -12.53
N ALA A 146 -3.76 12.06 -12.86
CA ALA A 146 -3.94 13.17 -11.95
C ALA A 146 -5.41 13.29 -11.47
N GLY A 147 -5.58 13.58 -10.18
CA GLY A 147 -6.87 13.66 -9.50
C GLY A 147 -7.46 12.31 -9.05
N GLN A 148 -6.87 11.18 -9.43
CA GLN A 148 -7.32 9.85 -8.99
C GLN A 148 -6.50 9.38 -7.79
N CYS A 149 -7.19 8.95 -6.72
CA CYS A 149 -6.54 8.35 -5.56
C CYS A 149 -5.85 7.03 -5.97
N PRO A 150 -4.57 6.81 -5.63
CA PRO A 150 -3.87 5.57 -5.97
C PRO A 150 -4.20 4.44 -4.99
N ARG A 151 -4.61 4.75 -3.76
CA ARG A 151 -4.63 3.78 -2.65
C ARG A 151 -5.35 2.49 -2.99
N SER A 152 -4.64 1.38 -2.81
CA SER A 152 -5.10 0.00 -2.99
C SER A 152 -5.61 -0.35 -4.38
N CYS A 153 -5.52 0.56 -5.35
CA CYS A 153 -6.08 0.37 -6.69
C CYS A 153 -5.02 0.34 -7.80
N VAL A 154 -3.74 0.56 -7.46
CA VAL A 154 -2.64 0.51 -8.41
C VAL A 154 -2.39 -0.94 -8.85
N GLY A 155 -2.36 -1.16 -10.16
CA GLY A 155 -1.85 -2.37 -10.79
C GLY A 155 -0.79 -2.04 -11.84
N VAL A 156 0.03 -3.02 -12.21
CA VAL A 156 1.01 -2.88 -13.30
C VAL A 156 0.69 -3.86 -14.43
N GLY A 157 0.52 -3.31 -15.63
CA GLY A 157 0.24 -4.06 -16.83
C GLY A 157 1.46 -4.81 -17.36
N LYS A 158 1.25 -5.71 -18.32
CA LYS A 158 2.34 -6.46 -18.97
C LYS A 158 3.32 -5.56 -19.74
N ASP A 159 2.88 -4.37 -20.12
CA ASP A 159 3.68 -3.33 -20.76
C ASP A 159 4.47 -2.47 -19.75
N GLY A 160 4.39 -2.80 -18.46
CA GLY A 160 5.01 -2.05 -17.37
C GLY A 160 4.26 -0.77 -17.00
N LYS A 161 3.11 -0.48 -17.61
CA LYS A 161 2.35 0.72 -17.30
C LYS A 161 1.45 0.51 -16.10
N PHE A 162 1.37 1.53 -15.26
CA PHE A 162 0.44 1.54 -14.15
C PHE A 162 -0.99 1.77 -14.63
N PHE A 163 -1.94 1.12 -13.97
CA PHE A 163 -3.37 1.26 -14.24
C PHE A 163 -4.17 1.18 -12.93
N SER A 164 -5.42 1.66 -12.96
CA SER A 164 -6.33 1.49 -11.83
C SER A 164 -7.20 0.25 -11.99
N TRP A 165 -7.25 -0.59 -10.96
CA TRP A 165 -8.18 -1.71 -10.88
C TRP A 165 -9.66 -1.27 -10.90
N GLY A 166 -9.96 -0.03 -10.54
CA GLY A 166 -11.32 0.52 -10.68
C GLY A 166 -11.79 0.66 -12.13
N ASP A 167 -10.85 0.69 -13.08
CA ASP A 167 -11.15 0.82 -14.51
C ASP A 167 -11.35 -0.55 -15.20
N CYS A 168 -11.03 -1.67 -14.53
CA CYS A 168 -11.06 -2.99 -15.15
C CYS A 168 -12.47 -3.57 -15.32
N ASP A 169 -13.40 -3.23 -14.43
CA ASP A 169 -14.76 -3.77 -14.46
C ASP A 169 -15.76 -2.83 -13.74
N PRO A 170 -16.97 -2.59 -14.29
CA PRO A 170 -17.98 -1.76 -13.64
C PRO A 170 -18.41 -2.21 -12.24
N ARG A 171 -18.16 -3.47 -11.86
CA ARG A 171 -18.54 -4.03 -10.54
C ARG A 171 -17.60 -3.62 -9.40
N VAL A 172 -16.45 -3.01 -9.69
CA VAL A 172 -15.40 -2.69 -8.70
C VAL A 172 -14.91 -1.24 -8.77
N ARG A 173 -15.74 -0.34 -9.29
CA ARG A 173 -15.39 1.08 -9.49
C ARG A 173 -15.18 1.87 -8.20
N ALA A 174 -15.91 1.52 -7.16
CA ALA A 174 -15.83 2.19 -5.86
C ALA A 174 -15.06 1.31 -4.89
N GLY A 175 -14.01 1.87 -4.31
CA GLY A 175 -13.22 1.15 -3.32
C GLY A 175 -12.38 -0.02 -3.81
N PRO A 176 -11.81 -0.01 -5.03
CA PRO A 176 -11.02 -1.13 -5.49
C PRO A 176 -9.83 -1.36 -4.56
N CYS A 177 -9.70 -2.60 -4.08
CA CYS A 177 -8.52 -3.11 -3.39
C CYS A 177 -8.02 -4.35 -4.12
N ALA A 178 -6.78 -4.32 -4.62
CA ALA A 178 -6.22 -5.41 -5.39
C ALA A 178 -4.88 -5.90 -4.82
N LEU A 179 -4.65 -7.20 -4.94
CA LEU A 179 -3.45 -7.88 -4.42
C LEU A 179 -2.96 -8.92 -5.41
N GLY A 180 -1.65 -9.00 -5.62
CA GLY A 180 -1.03 -10.06 -6.40
C GLY A 180 -1.05 -11.41 -5.65
N LEU A 181 -1.42 -12.47 -6.35
CA LEU A 181 -1.47 -13.87 -5.88
C LEU A 181 -0.81 -14.77 -6.94
N GLY A 182 0.48 -14.57 -7.18
CA GLY A 182 1.21 -15.21 -8.27
C GLY A 182 0.63 -14.83 -9.63
N LYS A 183 0.07 -15.81 -10.37
CA LYS A 183 -0.58 -15.55 -11.67
C LYS A 183 -1.96 -14.89 -11.56
N TRP A 184 -2.52 -14.88 -10.36
CA TRP A 184 -3.83 -14.31 -10.07
C TRP A 184 -3.68 -12.94 -9.43
N SER A 185 -4.73 -12.15 -9.50
CA SER A 185 -4.94 -10.99 -8.64
C SER A 185 -6.26 -11.15 -7.91
N PHE A 186 -6.23 -10.96 -6.60
CA PHE A 186 -7.43 -10.72 -5.82
C PHE A 186 -7.88 -9.30 -6.07
N LEU A 187 -9.19 -9.09 -6.19
CA LEU A 187 -9.79 -7.79 -6.38
C LEU A 187 -11.09 -7.70 -5.57
N ALA A 188 -11.15 -6.77 -4.64
CA ALA A 188 -12.36 -6.40 -3.92
C ALA A 188 -12.82 -5.00 -4.32
N GLY A 189 -14.12 -4.75 -4.29
CA GLY A 189 -14.69 -3.42 -4.53
C GLY A 189 -16.21 -3.48 -4.69
N SER A 190 -16.81 -2.35 -5.05
CA SER A 190 -18.24 -2.28 -5.36
C SER A 190 -18.52 -1.46 -6.62
N ALA A 191 -19.71 -1.64 -7.20
CA ALA A 191 -20.09 -0.96 -8.44
C ALA A 191 -20.21 0.57 -8.27
N PHE A 192 -20.60 1.01 -7.07
CA PHE A 192 -20.71 2.41 -6.67
C PHE A 192 -20.62 2.54 -5.15
N GLN A 193 -20.45 3.77 -4.66
CA GLN A 193 -20.36 4.06 -3.23
C GLN A 193 -21.66 3.65 -2.51
N GLY A 194 -21.54 2.81 -1.48
CA GLY A 194 -22.68 2.28 -0.71
C GLY A 194 -23.28 0.98 -1.25
N ALA A 195 -22.86 0.49 -2.43
CA ALA A 195 -23.22 -0.84 -2.88
C ALA A 195 -22.49 -1.94 -2.08
N SER A 196 -23.03 -3.16 -2.13
CA SER A 196 -22.39 -4.35 -1.55
C SER A 196 -21.00 -4.55 -2.15
N GLN A 197 -20.05 -4.88 -1.28
CA GLN A 197 -18.69 -5.21 -1.66
C GLN A 197 -18.65 -6.64 -2.21
N GLU A 198 -17.95 -6.83 -3.31
CA GLU A 198 -17.76 -8.11 -3.98
C GLU A 198 -16.26 -8.40 -4.10
N ALA A 199 -15.89 -9.68 -4.08
CA ALA A 199 -14.52 -10.13 -4.28
C ALA A 199 -14.40 -11.01 -5.52
N PHE A 200 -13.27 -10.89 -6.20
CA PHE A 200 -12.99 -11.55 -7.46
C PHE A 200 -11.55 -12.05 -7.51
N LEU A 201 -11.34 -13.12 -8.30
CA LEU A 201 -10.03 -13.49 -8.83
C LEU A 201 -9.95 -13.16 -10.31
N VAL A 202 -8.80 -12.62 -10.73
CA VAL A 202 -8.52 -12.25 -12.12
C VAL A 202 -7.18 -12.84 -12.55
N GLU A 203 -7.12 -13.54 -13.70
CA GLU A 203 -5.85 -14.01 -14.26
C GLU A 203 -5.22 -12.91 -15.13
N GLY A 204 -4.24 -12.22 -14.59
CA GLY A 204 -3.63 -11.05 -15.23
C GLY A 204 -4.59 -9.86 -15.41
N GLN A 205 -4.10 -8.78 -16.02
CA GLN A 205 -4.81 -7.49 -16.10
C GLN A 205 -6.17 -7.54 -16.84
N ASN A 206 -6.27 -8.35 -17.90
CA ASN A 206 -7.47 -8.43 -18.76
C ASN A 206 -8.21 -9.77 -18.61
N GLY A 207 -7.93 -10.51 -17.53
CA GLY A 207 -8.60 -11.77 -17.26
C GLY A 207 -10.08 -11.58 -16.98
N LYS A 208 -10.87 -12.64 -17.14
CA LYS A 208 -12.26 -12.64 -16.70
C LYS A 208 -12.31 -12.61 -15.17
N LEU A 209 -13.04 -11.66 -14.60
CA LEU A 209 -13.32 -11.64 -13.16
C LEU A 209 -14.16 -12.86 -12.77
N MET A 210 -13.59 -13.71 -11.91
CA MET A 210 -14.26 -14.85 -11.30
C MET A 210 -14.72 -14.45 -9.91
N LYS A 211 -16.03 -14.33 -9.71
CA LYS A 211 -16.59 -13.96 -8.41
C LYS A 211 -16.25 -15.02 -7.36
N MET A 212 -15.75 -14.58 -6.23
CA MET A 212 -15.50 -15.42 -5.06
C MET A 212 -16.72 -15.44 -4.16
N GLU A 213 -16.94 -16.56 -3.49
CA GLU A 213 -17.88 -16.62 -2.38
C GLU A 213 -17.21 -16.00 -1.16
N THR A 214 -17.80 -14.93 -0.63
CA THR A 214 -17.33 -14.24 0.57
C THR A 214 -18.33 -14.51 1.69
N PRO A 215 -17.94 -15.25 2.74
CA PRO A 215 -18.78 -15.41 3.93
C PRO A 215 -19.16 -14.04 4.51
N GLU A 216 -20.35 -13.92 5.10
CA GLU A 216 -20.83 -12.64 5.65
C GLU A 216 -19.86 -12.03 6.67
N GLU A 217 -19.20 -12.87 7.47
CA GLU A 217 -18.19 -12.47 8.46
C GLU A 217 -16.91 -11.89 7.85
N PHE A 218 -16.64 -12.12 6.57
CA PHE A 218 -15.51 -11.57 5.81
C PHE A 218 -15.97 -10.64 4.68
N SER A 219 -17.18 -10.09 4.80
CA SER A 219 -17.74 -9.12 3.86
C SER A 219 -17.46 -7.68 4.32
N GLY A 220 -17.39 -6.76 3.37
CA GLY A 220 -17.24 -5.33 3.67
C GLY A 220 -16.12 -4.66 2.90
N PHE A 221 -15.87 -3.41 3.28
CA PHE A 221 -14.93 -2.55 2.58
C PHE A 221 -13.49 -2.91 2.92
N VAL A 222 -12.72 -3.31 1.91
CA VAL A 222 -11.31 -3.63 2.07
C VAL A 222 -10.48 -2.40 1.75
N GLN A 223 -9.72 -1.90 2.72
CA GLN A 223 -8.87 -0.71 2.55
C GLN A 223 -7.43 -1.05 2.19
N SER A 224 -6.96 -2.24 2.54
CA SER A 224 -5.61 -2.72 2.29
C SER A 224 -5.58 -4.23 2.50
N GLY A 225 -4.55 -4.89 1.99
CA GLY A 225 -4.29 -6.28 2.23
C GLY A 225 -2.90 -6.68 1.77
N CYS A 226 -2.56 -7.95 1.98
CA CYS A 226 -1.31 -8.54 1.50
C CYS A 226 -1.52 -10.05 1.30
N CYS A 227 -0.56 -10.70 0.63
CA CYS A 227 -0.53 -12.15 0.47
C CYS A 227 0.59 -12.74 1.32
N VAL A 228 0.26 -13.67 2.21
CA VAL A 228 1.26 -14.37 3.02
C VAL A 228 1.46 -15.77 2.46
N GLU A 229 2.69 -16.08 2.06
CA GLU A 229 3.11 -17.46 1.78
C GLU A 229 3.67 -18.08 3.07
N ILE A 230 3.15 -19.24 3.46
CA ILE A 230 3.47 -19.97 4.71
C ILE A 230 4.17 -21.28 4.38
#